data_AF-A0A956H0W1-F1
#
_entry.id   AF-A0A956H0W1-F1
#
_cell.length_a   1.000
_cell.length_b   1.000
_cell.length_c   1.000
_cell.angle_alpha   90.00
_cell.angle_beta   90.00
_cell.angle_gamma   90.00
#
_symmetry.space_group_name_H-M   'P 1'
#
loop_
_entity.id
_entity.type
_entity.pdbx_description
1 polymer ?
#
loop_
_entity_poly.entity_id
_entity_poly.type
_entity_poly.pdbx_seq_one_letter_code
_entity_poly.pdbx_strand_id
1 'polypeptide(L)' 'MASFTQISTRKRTRRHKNAGHQRKMAQSKQSTLSYEQLFAACGEPGKPAPKVETKAG' A
#
# COMPACT_ATOMS: atom_id res chain seq x y z
N MET A 1 -26.38 -6.97 -24.89
CA MET A 1 -25.81 -6.11 -23.83
C MET A 1 -25.19 -6.98 -22.75
N ALA A 2 -23.90 -6.80 -22.43
CA ALA A 2 -23.36 -7.45 -21.23
C ALA A 2 -23.99 -6.80 -20.00
N SER A 3 -24.58 -7.59 -19.10
CA SER A 3 -25.18 -7.05 -17.89
C SER A 3 -24.12 -6.38 -17.00
N PHE A 4 -24.53 -5.40 -16.19
CA PHE A 4 -23.62 -4.73 -15.24
C PHE A 4 -22.90 -5.73 -14.33
N THR A 5 -23.59 -6.82 -13.97
CA THR A 5 -23.02 -7.93 -13.21
C THR A 5 -21.85 -8.59 -13.94
N GLN A 6 -21.99 -8.92 -15.23
CA GLN A 6 -20.91 -9.51 -16.03
C GLN A 6 -19.71 -8.57 -16.21
N ILE A 7 -19.95 -7.25 -16.29
CA ILE A 7 -18.87 -6.27 -16.35
C ILE A 7 -18.12 -6.24 -15.02
N SER A 8 -18.83 -6.27 -13.88
CA SER A 8 -18.23 -6.25 -12.55
C SER A 8 -17.40 -7.50 -12.26
N THR A 9 -17.87 -8.69 -12.69
CA THR A 9 -17.16 -9.95 -12.49
C THR A 9 -15.87 -9.98 -13.31
N ARG A 10 -15.91 -9.57 -14.58
CA ARG A 10 -14.71 -9.44 -15.43
C ARG A 10 -13.70 -8.45 -14.85
N LYS A 11 -14.15 -7.33 -14.28
CA LYS A 11 -13.26 -6.37 -13.59
C LYS A 11 -12.62 -6.99 -12.34
N ARG A 12 -13.41 -7.70 -11.54
CA ARG A 12 -12.94 -8.37 -10.31
C ARG A 12 -11.87 -9.42 -10.63
N THR A 13 -12.13 -10.32 -11.58
CA THR A 13 -11.16 -11.35 -11.99
C THR A 13 -9.85 -10.75 -12.49
N ARG A 14 -9.92 -9.70 -13.32
CA ARG A 14 -8.73 -8.96 -13.78
C ARG A 14 -7.94 -8.34 -12.62
N ARG A 15 -8.62 -7.72 -11.65
CA ARG A 15 -7.95 -7.14 -10.47
C ARG A 15 -7.24 -8.20 -9.64
N HIS A 16 -7.86 -9.36 -9.42
CA HIS A 16 -7.21 -10.46 -8.68
C HIS A 16 -5.98 -10.99 -9.40
N LYS A 17 -6.07 -11.22 -10.72
CA LYS A 17 -4.92 -11.66 -11.52
C LYS A 17 -3.77 -10.65 -11.47
N ASN A 18 -4.10 -9.35 -11.53
CA ASN A 18 -3.10 -8.28 -11.58
C ASN A 18 -2.57 -7.86 -10.21
N ALA A 19 -3.17 -8.30 -9.11
CA ALA A 19 -2.80 -7.88 -7.76
C ALA A 19 -1.35 -8.22 -7.42
N GLY A 20 -0.89 -9.42 -7.77
CA GLY A 20 0.50 -9.83 -7.55
C GLY A 20 1.49 -8.97 -8.33
N HIS A 21 1.19 -8.70 -9.60
CA HIS A 21 2.02 -7.83 -10.44
C HIS A 21 2.08 -6.40 -9.88
N GLN A 22 0.95 -5.84 -9.45
CA GLN A 22 0.91 -4.51 -8.83
C GLN A 22 1.73 -4.44 -7.54
N ARG A 23 1.64 -5.46 -6.67
CA ARG A 23 2.47 -5.55 -5.46
C ARG A 23 3.96 -5.59 -5.80
N LYS A 24 4.36 -6.43 -6.77
CA LYS A 24 5.75 -6.53 -7.23
C LYS A 24 6.27 -5.20 -7.76
N MET A 25 5.49 -4.51 -8.61
CA MET A 25 5.87 -3.21 -9.16
C MET A 25 5.94 -2.11 -8.10
N ALA A 26 5.11 -2.17 -7.07
CA ALA A 26 5.17 -1.24 -5.95
C ALA A 26 6.45 -1.45 -5.12
N GLN A 27 6.77 -2.72 -4.82
CA GLN A 27 7.99 -3.07 -4.08
C GLN A 27 9.27 -2.80 -4.88
N SER A 28 9.27 -3.03 -6.19
CA SER A 28 10.45 -2.81 -7.03
C SER A 28 10.84 -1.33 -7.16
N LYS A 29 9.92 -0.38 -6.86
CA LYS A 29 10.21 1.05 -6.94
C LYS A 29 11.11 1.54 -5.81
N GLN A 30 11.14 0.85 -4.66
CA GLN A 30 11.92 1.23 -3.49
C GLN A 30 12.56 -0.02 -2.90
N SER A 31 13.82 -0.30 -3.27
CA SER A 31 14.58 -1.45 -2.77
C SER A 31 15.05 -1.27 -1.33
N THR A 32 15.27 -0.02 -0.91
CA THR A 32 15.66 0.37 0.44
C THR A 32 14.84 1.58 0.86
N LEU A 33 14.29 1.54 2.08
CA LEU A 33 13.65 2.71 2.68
C LEU A 33 14.70 3.81 2.87
N SER A 34 14.32 5.06 2.63
CA SER A 34 15.20 6.19 2.96
C SER A 34 15.41 6.28 4.47
N TYR A 35 16.49 6.95 4.90
CA TYR A 35 16.77 7.17 6.32
C TYR A 35 15.56 7.75 7.07
N GLU A 36 14.90 8.74 6.49
CA GLU A 36 13.67 9.33 7.06
C GLU A 36 12.53 8.32 7.20
N GLN A 37 12.33 7.45 6.20
CA GLN A 37 11.28 6.42 6.25
C GLN A 37 11.58 5.32 7.28
N LEU A 38 12.87 4.98 7.46
CA LEU A 38 13.30 3.98 8.45
C LEU A 38 13.02 4.46 9.88
N PHE A 39 13.22 5.74 10.15
CA PHE A 39 13.12 6.32 11.49
C PHE A 39 11.87 7.18 11.72
N ALA A 40 10.92 7.21 10.78
CA ALA A 40 9.67 7.97 10.90
C ALA A 40 8.87 7.65 12.18
N ALA A 41 8.95 6.40 12.65
CA ALA A 41 8.30 5.97 13.89
C ALA A 41 9.09 6.33 15.17
N CYS A 42 10.37 6.65 15.04
CA CYS A 42 11.26 6.94 16.18
C CYS A 42 11.18 8.42 16.62
N GLY A 43 10.65 9.31 15.77
CA GLY A 43 10.64 10.75 16.04
C GLY A 43 12.02 11.40 15.87
N GLU A 44 12.11 12.69 16.18
CA GLU A 44 13.41 13.39 16.16
C GLU A 44 14.25 13.04 17.40
N PRO A 45 15.59 12.89 17.25
CA PRO A 45 16.48 12.70 18.38
C PRO A 45 16.30 13.80 19.44
N GLY A 46 16.00 13.41 20.67
CA GLY A 46 15.78 14.35 21.78
C GLY A 46 14.34 14.84 21.95
N LYS A 47 13.40 14.45 21.09
CA LYS A 47 11.96 14.65 21.28
C LYS A 47 11.27 13.32 21.59
N PRO A 48 10.17 13.32 22.37
CA PRO A 48 9.42 12.09 22.61
C PRO A 48 8.91 11.52 21.28
N ALA A 49 8.97 10.20 21.13
CA ALA A 49 8.48 9.51 19.93
C ALA A 49 7.01 9.90 19.66
N PRO A 50 6.64 10.15 18.40
CA PRO A 50 5.28 10.53 18.05
C PRO A 50 4.32 9.43 18.53
N LYS A 51 3.24 9.82 19.23
CA LYS A 51 2.18 8.88 19.62
C LYS A 51 1.65 8.25 18.34
N VAL A 52 1.70 6.91 18.26
CA VAL A 52 1.18 6.15 17.14
C VAL A 52 -0.32 6.43 17.05
N GLU A 53 -0.74 7.31 16.14
CA GLU A 53 -2.14 7.45 15.78
C GLU A 53 -2.51 6.19 15.01
N THR A 54 -3.14 5.25 15.72
CA THR A 54 -3.81 4.11 15.11
C THR A 54 -4.87 4.67 14.16
N LYS A 55 -4.57 4.73 12.86
CA LYS A 55 -5.55 5.07 11.84
C LYS A 55 -6.73 4.11 11.99
N ALA A 56 -7.85 4.63 12.50
CA ALA A 56 -9.10 3.91 12.61
C ALA A 56 -9.68 3.71 11.21
N GLY A 57 -9.93 2.44 10.85
CA GLY A 57 -10.96 1.97 9.91
C GLY A 57 -10.95 2.52 8.50
#